data_AF-A0A2J6WUL1-F1
#
_entry.id   AF-A0A2J6WUL1-F1
#
_cell.length_a   1.000
_cell.length_b   1.000
_cell.length_c   1.000
_cell.angle_alpha   90.00
_cell.angle_beta   90.00
_cell.angle_gamma   90.00
#
_symmetry.space_group_name_H-M   'P 1'
#
loop_
_entity.id
_entity.type
_entity.pdbx_description
1 polymer ?
#
loop_
_entity_poly.entity_id
_entity_poly.type
_entity_poly.pdbx_seq_one_letter_code
_entity_poly.pdbx_strand_id
1 'polypeptide(L)' 'MKIKPPIFVTRQLPDPAMAILAEHCTVSWWDQVETPIPRDELLHRVAAAEGLLCLITDRIDAEVIAAAPRLRAVSI' A
#
# COMPACT_ATOMS: atom_id res chain seq x y z
N MET A 1 14.78 -13.90 -13.45
CA MET A 1 14.56 -12.77 -12.52
C MET A 1 13.27 -13.02 -11.75
N LYS A 2 13.26 -12.96 -10.41
CA LYS A 2 12.00 -13.05 -9.65
C LYS A 2 11.22 -11.74 -9.84
N ILE A 3 9.93 -11.84 -10.17
CA ILE A 3 9.03 -10.69 -10.25
C ILE A 3 8.77 -10.21 -8.81
N LYS A 4 9.03 -8.93 -8.53
CA LYS A 4 8.76 -8.33 -7.22
C LYS A 4 7.27 -8.01 -7.09
N PRO A 5 6.59 -8.43 -6.01
CA PRO A 5 5.17 -8.16 -5.83
C PRO A 5 4.89 -6.65 -5.74
N PRO A 6 3.85 -6.14 -6.40
CA PRO A 6 3.44 -4.74 -6.26
C PRO A 6 2.85 -4.51 -4.87
N ILE A 7 3.33 -3.49 -4.17
CA ILE A 7 2.75 -3.07 -2.89
C ILE A 7 2.36 -1.60 -2.95
N PHE A 8 1.35 -1.26 -2.17
CA PHE A 8 0.93 0.12 -1.95
C PHE A 8 1.16 0.51 -0.49
N VAL A 9 1.78 1.67 -0.28
CA VAL A 9 2.01 2.25 1.05
C VAL A 9 1.19 3.54 1.18
N THR A 10 0.32 3.62 2.18
CA THR A 10 -0.58 4.79 2.34
C THR A 10 0.15 6.05 2.81
N ARG A 11 1.43 5.93 3.19
CA ARG A 11 2.31 7.05 3.51
C ARG A 11 3.78 6.73 3.27
N GLN A 12 4.55 7.70 2.82
CA GLN A 12 6.00 7.53 2.74
C GLN A 12 6.58 7.29 4.14
N LEU A 13 7.33 6.19 4.29
CA LEU A 13 8.11 5.87 5.47
C LEU A 13 9.51 6.47 5.37
N PRO A 14 10.27 6.55 6.49
CA PRO A 14 11.67 6.93 6.43
C PRO A 14 12.46 6.09 5.43
N ASP A 15 13.45 6.69 4.75
CA ASP A 15 14.21 6.07 3.66
C ASP A 15 14.74 4.66 3.96
N PRO A 16 15.25 4.34 5.17
CA PRO A 16 15.70 2.98 5.47
C PRO A 16 14.59 1.93 5.35
N ALA A 17 13.36 2.26 5.74
CA ALA A 17 12.22 1.36 5.60
C ALA A 17 11.81 1.22 4.14
N MET A 18 11.80 2.32 3.38
CA MET A 18 11.51 2.30 1.94
C MET A 18 12.54 1.47 1.16
N ALA A 19 13.83 1.52 1.56
CA ALA A 19 14.89 0.71 0.96
C ALA A 19 14.64 -0.79 1.15
N ILE A 20 14.30 -1.23 2.37
CA ILE A 20 13.95 -2.63 2.66
C ILE A 20 12.77 -3.09 1.80
N LEU A 21 11.72 -2.26 1.69
CA LEU A 21 10.58 -2.58 0.84
C LEU A 21 10.99 -2.68 -0.64
N ALA A 22 11.80 -1.75 -1.14
CA ALA A 22 12.25 -1.71 -2.53
C ALA A 22 13.18 -2.89 -2.90
N GLU A 23 13.89 -3.48 -1.95
CA GLU A 23 14.68 -4.70 -2.16
C GLU A 23 13.80 -5.90 -2.55
N HIS A 24 12.60 -6.00 -1.95
CA HIS A 24 11.73 -7.16 -2.09
C HIS A 24 10.49 -6.92 -2.97
N CYS A 25 10.00 -5.69 -3.08
CA CYS A 25 8.72 -5.33 -3.67
C CYS A 25 8.85 -4.24 -4.74
N THR A 26 7.84 -4.16 -5.62
CA THR A 26 7.63 -2.98 -6.47
C THR A 26 6.76 -2.00 -5.69
N VAL A 27 7.36 -0.95 -5.13
CA VAL A 27 6.72 -0.07 -4.16
C VAL A 27 6.08 1.12 -4.86
N SER A 28 4.80 1.36 -4.56
CA SER A 28 4.11 2.62 -4.83
C SER A 28 3.61 3.21 -3.51
N TRP A 29 3.55 4.52 -3.38
CA TRP A 29 3.09 5.17 -2.17
C TRP A 29 2.23 6.40 -2.46
N TRP A 30 1.47 6.83 -1.46
CA TRP A 30 0.81 8.13 -1.44
C TRP A 30 1.84 9.22 -1.11
N ASP A 31 2.04 10.15 -2.05
CA ASP A 31 3.11 11.15 -2.02
C ASP A 31 2.71 12.47 -1.35
N GLN A 32 1.44 12.67 -1.02
CA GLN A 32 1.00 13.84 -0.28
C GLN A 32 1.26 13.66 1.22
N VAL A 33 2.29 14.34 1.71
CA VAL A 33 2.71 14.23 3.11
C VAL A 33 1.65 14.74 4.07
N GLU A 34 0.98 15.86 3.80
CA GLU A 34 0.04 16.50 4.74
C GLU A 34 -1.40 15.99 4.63
N THR A 35 -1.73 15.31 3.53
CA THR A 35 -3.09 14.89 3.23
C THR A 35 -3.22 13.38 3.43
N PRO A 36 -4.14 12.87 4.27
CA PRO A 36 -4.48 11.46 4.28
C PRO A 36 -4.95 11.00 2.90
N ILE A 37 -4.66 9.75 2.53
CA ILE A 37 -5.15 9.22 1.26
C ILE A 37 -6.69 9.26 1.21
N PRO A 38 -7.30 9.85 0.16
CA PRO A 38 -8.73 9.79 -0.06
C PRO A 38 -9.23 8.35 -0.21
N ARG A 39 -10.47 8.10 0.21
CA ARG A 39 -11.03 6.75 0.25
C ARG A 39 -11.11 6.09 -1.14
N ASP A 40 -11.58 6.83 -2.12
CA ASP A 40 -11.65 6.42 -3.52
C ASP A 40 -10.27 6.09 -4.11
N GLU A 41 -9.26 6.92 -3.81
CA GLU A 41 -7.88 6.67 -4.22
C GLU A 41 -7.32 5.40 -3.55
N LEU A 42 -7.60 5.18 -2.26
CA LEU A 42 -7.21 3.93 -1.58
C LEU A 42 -7.80 2.72 -2.30
N LEU A 43 -9.12 2.73 -2.58
CA LEU A 43 -9.80 1.64 -3.29
C LEU A 43 -9.22 1.42 -4.70
N HIS A 44 -8.87 2.51 -5.41
CA HIS A 44 -8.23 2.43 -6.72
C HIS A 44 -6.84 1.80 -6.66
N ARG A 45 -6.00 2.23 -5.72
CA ARG A 45 -4.60 1.77 -5.59
C ARG A 45 -4.51 0.31 -5.16
N VAL A 46 -5.37 -0.13 -4.25
CA VAL A 46 -5.33 -1.52 -3.76
C VAL A 46 -5.78 -2.55 -4.80
N ALA A 47 -6.51 -2.14 -5.84
CA ALA A 47 -6.99 -3.04 -6.89
C ALA A 47 -5.86 -3.77 -7.64
N ALA A 48 -4.69 -3.14 -7.76
CA ALA A 48 -3.51 -3.70 -8.41
C ALA A 48 -2.46 -4.26 -7.43
N ALA A 49 -2.64 -4.05 -6.12
CA ALA A 49 -1.64 -4.37 -5.11
C ALA A 49 -1.72 -5.83 -4.64
N GLU A 50 -0.57 -6.44 -4.37
CA GLU A 50 -0.45 -7.73 -3.67
C GLU A 50 -0.16 -7.55 -2.18
N GLY A 51 0.28 -6.36 -1.76
CA GLY A 51 0.45 -5.99 -0.36
C GLY A 51 0.03 -4.55 -0.08
N LEU A 52 -0.51 -4.32 1.10
CA LEU A 52 -0.87 -3.00 1.61
C LEU A 52 -0.13 -2.74 2.92
N LEU A 53 0.61 -1.64 2.99
CA LEU A 53 1.19 -1.12 4.22
C LEU A 53 0.47 0.18 4.56
N CYS A 54 -0.33 0.15 5.63
CA CYS A 54 -1.18 1.25 6.03
C CYS A 54 -0.82 1.77 7.43
N LEU A 55 -1.50 2.81 7.90
CA LEU A 55 -1.35 3.36 9.25
C LEU A 55 -2.60 3.06 10.09
N ILE A 56 -2.49 3.24 11.42
CA ILE A 56 -3.61 3.09 12.38
C ILE A 56 -4.81 4.01 12.09
N THR A 57 -4.61 5.07 11.30
CA THR A 57 -5.68 5.99 10.88
C THR A 57 -6.44 5.50 9.66
N ASP A 58 -5.89 4.56 8.89
CA ASP A 58 -6.52 4.06 7.68
C ASP A 58 -7.55 3.00 8.03
N ARG A 59 -8.79 3.19 7.59
CA ARG A 59 -9.86 2.21 7.79
C ARG A 59 -9.77 1.11 6.74
N ILE A 60 -9.16 -0.02 7.08
CA ILE A 60 -9.11 -1.20 6.19
C ILE A 60 -10.28 -2.13 6.54
N ASP A 61 -11.41 -1.94 5.85
CA ASP A 61 -12.66 -2.68 6.05
C ASP A 61 -12.98 -3.60 4.86
N ALA A 62 -14.16 -4.24 4.89
CA ALA A 62 -14.59 -5.20 3.86
C ALA A 62 -14.62 -4.60 2.45
N GLU A 63 -14.87 -3.29 2.30
CA GLU A 63 -14.89 -2.63 1.00
C GLU A 63 -13.47 -2.55 0.40
N VAL A 64 -12.46 -2.22 1.23
CA VAL A 64 -11.05 -2.22 0.80
C VAL A 64 -10.62 -3.62 0.38
N ILE A 65 -10.98 -4.64 1.16
CA ILE A 65 -10.64 -6.03 0.83
C ILE A 65 -11.33 -6.49 -0.45
N ALA A 66 -12.61 -6.14 -0.64
CA ALA A 66 -13.36 -6.47 -1.85
C ALA A 66 -12.79 -5.78 -3.11
N ALA A 67 -12.28 -4.55 -2.96
CA ALA A 67 -11.63 -3.81 -4.04
C ALA A 67 -10.23 -4.34 -4.40
N ALA A 68 -9.64 -5.20 -3.57
CA ALA A 68 -8.25 -5.65 -3.69
C ALA A 68 -8.14 -7.17 -3.99
N PRO A 69 -8.54 -7.65 -5.18
CA PRO A 69 -8.66 -9.09 -5.48
C PRO A 69 -7.32 -9.85 -5.49
N ARG A 70 -6.19 -9.13 -5.51
CA ARG A 70 -4.84 -9.68 -5.51
C ARG A 70 -4.14 -9.56 -4.15
N LEU A 71 -4.76 -8.89 -3.18
CA LEU A 71 -4.14 -8.58 -1.91
C LEU A 71 -3.87 -9.85 -1.11
N ARG A 72 -2.63 -10.04 -0.67
CA ARG A 72 -2.19 -11.23 0.07
C ARG A 72 -1.87 -10.94 1.53
N ALA A 73 -1.53 -9.70 1.85
CA ALA A 73 -1.20 -9.27 3.20
C ALA A 73 -1.52 -7.78 3.39
N VAL A 74 -1.94 -7.45 4.63
CA VAL A 74 -2.06 -6.08 5.13
C VAL A 74 -1.16 -5.97 6.36
N SER A 75 -0.34 -4.93 6.41
CA SER A 75 0.51 -4.61 7.56
C SER A 75 0.24 -3.17 8.00
N ILE A 76 0.43 -2.92 9.29
CA ILE A 76 0.19 -1.65 9.96
C ILE A 76 1.46 -1.11 10.62
#